data_AF-A0A2G5CKQ3-F1
#
_entry.id   AF-A0A2G5CKQ3-F1
#
_cell.length_a   1.000
_cell.length_b   1.000
_cell.length_c   1.000
_cell.angle_alpha   90.00
_cell.angle_beta   90.00
_cell.angle_gamma   90.00
#
_symmetry.space_group_name_H-M   'P 1'
#
loop_
_entity.id
_entity.type
_entity.pdbx_description
1 polymer ?
#
loop_
_entity_poly.entity_id
_entity_poly.type
_entity_poly.pdbx_seq_one_letter_code
_entity_poly.pdbx_strand_id
1 'polypeptide(L)'
;MKTRFSRFFISPLFKGEAMDREVLSVDSEFNQVLQSDACRLEQLQCHTSASGHSFNRFFWGNKKSLVDDIEKGINLREQILKLYNENYHGGLMKLVVIGGESLDILEDWVLELFSHVKEGPQLKVVALYNAPIWQSGKLYKLEAVEEVHSLNLTWALSCLNNEYLKKPQDYLSHLLQHEGKGSVYFILKSKGWITSLSAGVAGDGMSRSRVAYIFSMCIHLTDSGLEKVYDVIGIVYQYIKLLQQTSPQNWIFKELQEIGNLMFKFAEEQPQDDYAAELADIQYEPWFGSRFNEEIIPDSLLKVWGDPPEINLSLHLPSKNVFIPNDFFIRNADSSQNQARSHHPFCLIDEPLIKLWYKLDDTFKVSRASTYFLVTLKGGVYNDIRSYLLADLFAVLLRDELNEMLYQAGITELGTTLAFTGDSLLLQLYGFNDKLIVLLSKILTIAKSFIPSADRFKV
;
A
#
# COMPACT_ATOMS: atom_id res chain seq x y z
N MET A 1 6.03 -27.29 20.02
CA MET A 1 6.74 -26.07 19.54
C MET A 1 6.54 -24.91 20.52
N LYS A 2 5.29 -24.51 20.80
CA LYS A 2 4.83 -23.50 21.78
C LYS A 2 5.81 -23.22 22.95
N THR A 3 6.15 -24.21 23.79
CA THR A 3 7.06 -24.10 24.96
C THR A 3 8.50 -23.62 24.68
N ARG A 4 8.97 -23.67 23.42
CA ARG A 4 10.30 -23.14 23.04
C ARG A 4 10.27 -21.62 22.80
N PHE A 5 9.13 -21.09 22.33
CA PHE A 5 8.99 -19.68 21.99
C PHE A 5 8.87 -18.81 23.24
N SER A 6 8.01 -19.17 24.21
CA SER A 6 7.84 -18.36 25.42
C SER A 6 9.14 -18.22 26.24
N ARG A 7 10.04 -19.22 26.17
CA ARG A 7 11.36 -19.18 26.82
C ARG A 7 12.25 -18.03 26.34
N PHE A 8 12.06 -17.51 25.12
CA PHE A 8 12.78 -16.34 24.61
C PHE A 8 12.46 -15.06 25.41
N PHE A 9 11.26 -14.98 26.00
CA PHE A 9 10.77 -13.84 26.79
C PHE A 9 10.86 -14.07 28.31
N ILE A 10 11.40 -15.22 28.73
CA ILE A 10 11.58 -15.60 30.14
C ILE A 10 13.06 -15.67 30.50
N SER A 11 13.84 -16.47 29.77
CA SER A 11 15.27 -16.73 30.07
C SER A 11 16.06 -17.15 28.82
N PRO A 12 16.34 -16.21 27.89
CA PRO A 12 17.28 -16.42 26.78
C PRO A 12 18.72 -16.61 27.29
N LEU A 13 19.46 -17.50 26.66
CA LEU A 13 20.79 -17.91 27.14
C LEU A 13 21.94 -16.95 26.75
N PHE A 14 21.75 -16.18 25.66
CA PHE A 14 22.77 -15.30 25.05
C PHE A 14 24.19 -15.92 25.06
N LYS A 15 24.37 -17.02 24.32
CA LYS A 15 25.67 -17.73 24.23
C LYS A 15 26.64 -16.92 23.37
N GLY A 16 27.86 -16.67 23.86
CA GLY A 16 28.88 -15.92 23.11
C GLY A 16 29.19 -16.52 21.73
N GLU A 17 29.39 -17.84 21.67
CA GLU A 17 29.62 -18.61 20.42
C GLU A 17 28.50 -18.47 19.36
N ALA A 18 27.30 -18.04 19.76
CA ALA A 18 26.21 -17.76 18.83
C ALA A 18 26.20 -16.30 18.37
N MET A 19 26.69 -15.36 19.18
CA MET A 19 26.71 -13.93 18.84
C MET A 19 27.67 -13.63 17.69
N ASP A 20 28.88 -14.20 17.70
CA ASP A 20 29.86 -13.98 16.62
C ASP A 20 29.35 -14.45 15.25
N ARG A 21 28.48 -15.48 15.26
CA ARG A 21 27.76 -15.93 14.07
C ARG A 21 26.62 -14.99 13.69
N GLU A 22 25.82 -14.55 14.65
CA GLU A 22 24.64 -13.71 14.35
C GLU A 22 25.02 -12.31 13.85
N VAL A 23 26.19 -11.78 14.26
CA VAL A 23 26.77 -10.57 13.64
C VAL A 23 27.04 -10.77 12.14
N LEU A 24 27.35 -11.99 11.69
CA LEU A 24 27.49 -12.33 10.27
C LEU A 24 26.13 -12.57 9.59
N SER A 25 25.12 -13.06 10.33
CA SER A 25 23.72 -13.13 9.84
C SER A 25 23.20 -11.72 9.51
N VAL A 26 23.30 -10.79 10.46
CA VAL A 26 22.88 -9.37 10.31
C VAL A 26 23.65 -8.67 9.19
N ASP A 27 24.96 -8.91 9.07
CA ASP A 27 25.75 -8.35 7.96
C ASP A 27 25.31 -8.94 6.61
N SER A 28 24.96 -10.23 6.54
CA SER A 28 24.42 -10.87 5.34
C SER A 28 23.04 -10.34 4.96
N GLU A 29 22.16 -10.11 5.93
CA GLU A 29 20.84 -9.49 5.72
C GLU A 29 21.01 -8.08 5.16
N PHE A 30 21.81 -7.23 5.80
CA PHE A 30 22.15 -5.89 5.31
C PHE A 30 22.75 -5.90 3.89
N ASN A 31 23.67 -6.82 3.58
CA ASN A 31 24.29 -6.94 2.26
C ASN A 31 23.32 -7.40 1.16
N GLN A 32 22.34 -8.25 1.48
CA GLN A 32 21.29 -8.64 0.52
C GLN A 32 20.44 -7.44 0.11
N VAL A 33 20.07 -6.61 1.09
CA VAL A 33 19.12 -5.53 0.86
C VAL A 33 19.79 -4.27 0.28
N LEU A 34 21.10 -4.05 0.48
CA LEU A 34 21.91 -2.87 0.09
C LEU A 34 21.56 -2.15 -1.25
N GLN A 35 21.08 -2.89 -2.25
CA GLN A 35 20.72 -2.36 -3.58
C GLN A 35 19.24 -1.96 -3.74
N SER A 36 18.39 -2.15 -2.72
CA SER A 36 16.96 -1.80 -2.73
C SER A 36 16.74 -0.29 -2.65
N ASP A 37 16.18 0.32 -3.70
CA ASP A 37 15.97 1.77 -3.75
C ASP A 37 14.95 2.29 -2.72
N ALA A 38 13.94 1.49 -2.36
CA ALA A 38 12.97 1.85 -1.33
C ALA A 38 13.65 2.13 0.02
N CYS A 39 14.57 1.26 0.41
CA CYS A 39 15.24 1.34 1.71
C CYS A 39 16.51 2.22 1.64
N ARG A 40 17.08 2.41 0.44
CA ARG A 40 18.02 3.51 0.13
C ARG A 40 17.39 4.88 0.34
N LEU A 41 16.10 5.03 0.05
CA LEU A 41 15.33 6.22 0.39
C LEU A 41 15.02 6.31 1.89
N GLU A 42 14.67 5.20 2.56
CA GLU A 42 14.43 5.19 4.01
C GLU A 42 15.67 5.64 4.82
N GLN A 43 16.86 5.10 4.53
CA GLN A 43 18.09 5.57 5.19
C GLN A 43 18.43 7.02 4.83
N LEU A 44 18.11 7.49 3.63
CA LEU A 44 18.28 8.90 3.27
C LEU A 44 17.36 9.80 4.13
N GLN A 45 16.12 9.39 4.33
CA GLN A 45 15.15 10.07 5.20
C GLN A 45 15.61 10.08 6.67
N CYS A 46 16.17 8.97 7.17
CA CYS A 46 16.83 8.92 8.48
C CYS A 46 18.02 9.90 8.56
N HIS A 47 19.01 9.75 7.69
CA HIS A 47 20.26 10.51 7.73
C HIS A 47 20.06 12.03 7.61
N THR A 48 19.05 12.48 6.85
CA THR A 48 18.72 13.91 6.65
C THR A 48 17.82 14.49 7.75
N SER A 49 17.27 13.67 8.65
CA SER A 49 16.51 14.16 9.81
C SER A 49 17.40 14.82 10.87
N ALA A 50 16.79 15.59 11.78
CA ALA A 50 17.50 16.44 12.73
C ALA A 50 18.47 15.65 13.63
N SER A 51 19.74 16.10 13.67
CA SER A 51 20.80 15.48 14.46
C SER A 51 20.40 15.27 15.93
N GLY A 52 20.47 14.01 16.40
CA GLY A 52 20.09 13.61 17.76
C GLY A 52 18.59 13.29 17.95
N HIS A 53 17.74 13.51 16.94
CA HIS A 53 16.37 13.00 16.94
C HIS A 53 16.37 11.47 16.77
N SER A 54 15.39 10.75 17.34
CA SER A 54 15.33 9.28 17.27
C SER A 54 15.18 8.73 15.84
N PHE A 55 14.74 9.56 14.90
CA PHE A 55 14.62 9.24 13.47
C PHE A 55 15.98 9.33 12.74
N ASN A 56 16.97 10.03 13.31
CA ASN A 56 18.33 10.18 12.74
C ASN A 56 19.23 9.00 13.12
N ARG A 57 18.67 7.80 13.03
CA ARG A 57 19.26 6.55 13.54
C ARG A 57 19.44 5.54 12.42
N PHE A 58 19.79 4.35 12.85
CA PHE A 58 20.42 3.26 12.14
C PHE A 58 19.96 2.04 12.96
N PHE A 59 19.03 1.21 12.44
CA PHE A 59 18.38 0.10 13.18
C PHE A 59 18.84 -1.34 12.78
N TRP A 60 18.96 -1.74 11.48
CA TRP A 60 19.37 -3.10 11.01
C TRP A 60 20.65 -3.60 11.68
N GLY A 61 21.63 -2.70 11.71
CA GLY A 61 23.01 -2.98 12.02
C GLY A 61 23.75 -3.51 10.80
N ASN A 62 25.05 -3.61 10.93
CA ASN A 62 25.88 -4.49 10.13
C ASN A 62 27.11 -4.88 10.97
N LYS A 63 28.04 -5.63 10.39
CA LYS A 63 29.27 -6.02 11.10
C LYS A 63 30.03 -4.80 11.61
N LYS A 64 30.09 -3.71 10.85
CA LYS A 64 30.80 -2.50 11.26
C LYS A 64 30.17 -1.87 12.51
N SER A 65 28.86 -1.61 12.52
CA SER A 65 28.23 -0.93 13.66
C SER A 65 28.26 -1.73 14.96
N LEU A 66 28.37 -3.06 14.86
CA LEU A 66 28.48 -3.95 16.02
C LEU A 66 29.95 -4.17 16.44
N VAL A 67 30.89 -4.29 15.50
CA VAL A 67 32.32 -4.49 15.79
C VAL A 67 33.04 -3.20 16.20
N ASP A 68 32.70 -2.04 15.60
CA ASP A 68 33.24 -0.74 16.02
C ASP A 68 33.00 -0.49 17.53
N ASP A 69 31.94 -1.06 18.12
CA ASP A 69 31.65 -0.97 19.56
C ASP A 69 32.42 -2.01 20.39
N ILE A 70 32.63 -3.24 19.87
CA ILE A 70 33.55 -4.22 20.49
C ILE A 70 34.96 -3.62 20.59
N GLU A 71 35.45 -2.96 19.54
CA GLU A 71 36.79 -2.33 19.51
C GLU A 71 36.91 -1.14 20.48
N LYS A 72 35.80 -0.47 20.83
CA LYS A 72 35.74 0.52 21.92
C LYS A 72 35.69 -0.12 23.32
N GLY A 73 35.73 -1.45 23.42
CA GLY A 73 35.65 -2.21 24.67
C GLY A 73 34.22 -2.42 25.19
N ILE A 74 33.18 -2.22 24.36
CA ILE A 74 31.80 -2.40 24.77
C ILE A 74 31.44 -3.89 24.69
N ASN A 75 31.08 -4.50 25.83
CA ASN A 75 30.59 -5.86 25.86
C ASN A 75 29.15 -5.93 25.29
N LEU A 76 29.02 -6.27 23.99
CA LEU A 76 27.71 -6.42 23.33
C LEU A 76 26.77 -7.36 24.09
N ARG A 77 27.29 -8.40 24.75
CA ARG A 77 26.45 -9.35 25.50
C ARG A 77 25.80 -8.68 26.71
N GLU A 78 26.50 -7.76 27.36
CA GLU A 78 25.95 -6.94 28.46
C GLU A 78 24.96 -5.90 27.94
N GLN A 79 25.20 -5.30 26.76
CA GLN A 79 24.23 -4.38 26.16
C GLN A 79 22.93 -5.08 25.73
N ILE A 80 23.01 -6.26 25.12
CA ILE A 80 21.83 -7.08 24.79
C ILE A 80 21.11 -7.54 26.06
N LEU A 81 21.84 -7.99 27.09
CA LEU A 81 21.24 -8.31 28.39
C LEU A 81 20.57 -7.10 29.03
N LYS A 82 21.16 -5.90 28.92
CA LYS A 82 20.58 -4.66 29.42
C LYS A 82 19.30 -4.31 28.66
N LEU A 83 19.35 -4.23 27.32
CA LEU A 83 18.21 -3.98 26.44
C LEU A 83 17.06 -4.95 26.74
N TYR A 84 17.37 -6.24 26.89
CA TYR A 84 16.41 -7.27 27.26
C TYR A 84 15.80 -7.01 28.64
N ASN A 85 16.61 -6.76 29.67
CA ASN A 85 16.10 -6.48 31.02
C ASN A 85 15.31 -5.18 31.12
N GLU A 86 15.56 -4.19 30.26
CA GLU A 86 14.89 -2.89 30.24
C GLU A 86 13.59 -2.89 29.41
N ASN A 87 13.47 -3.73 28.36
CA ASN A 87 12.37 -3.66 27.38
C ASN A 87 11.57 -4.97 27.23
N TYR A 88 12.15 -6.14 27.51
CA TYR A 88 11.46 -7.42 27.32
C TYR A 88 10.67 -7.81 28.59
N HIS A 89 9.53 -7.14 28.78
CA HIS A 89 8.59 -7.39 29.88
C HIS A 89 7.13 -7.13 29.46
N GLY A 90 6.18 -7.77 30.13
CA GLY A 90 4.75 -7.81 29.80
C GLY A 90 4.10 -6.43 29.65
N GLY A 91 4.53 -5.44 30.43
CA GLY A 91 4.10 -4.05 30.33
C GLY A 91 4.39 -3.34 28.99
N LEU A 92 5.24 -3.90 28.12
CA LEU A 92 5.41 -3.44 26.73
C LEU A 92 4.92 -4.48 25.69
N MET A 93 4.63 -5.72 26.09
CA MET A 93 4.34 -6.82 25.16
C MET A 93 2.85 -6.92 24.82
N LYS A 94 2.59 -7.40 23.61
CA LYS A 94 1.32 -8.05 23.23
C LYS A 94 1.62 -9.51 22.88
N LEU A 95 0.62 -10.37 23.02
CA LEU A 95 0.65 -11.74 22.55
C LEU A 95 -0.65 -12.05 21.84
N VAL A 96 -0.55 -12.68 20.67
CA VAL A 96 -1.67 -13.23 19.91
C VAL A 96 -1.42 -14.73 19.78
N VAL A 97 -2.46 -15.54 20.00
CA VAL A 97 -2.40 -16.99 19.82
C VAL A 97 -3.60 -17.40 18.98
N ILE A 98 -3.32 -18.04 17.84
CA ILE A 98 -4.31 -18.65 16.95
C ILE A 98 -4.17 -20.17 17.07
N GLY A 99 -5.30 -20.87 17.07
CA GLY A 99 -5.38 -22.32 17.22
C GLY A 99 -6.77 -22.84 16.86
N GLY A 100 -6.89 -24.15 16.72
CA GLY A 100 -8.17 -24.84 16.50
C GLY A 100 -8.83 -25.33 17.79
N GLU A 101 -8.19 -25.08 18.93
CA GLU A 101 -8.60 -25.48 20.27
C GLU A 101 -9.57 -24.45 20.90
N SER A 102 -10.29 -24.79 21.99
CA SER A 102 -11.23 -23.84 22.62
C SER A 102 -10.51 -22.68 23.29
N LEU A 103 -11.20 -21.56 23.48
CA LEU A 103 -10.64 -20.38 24.15
C LEU A 103 -10.07 -20.72 25.54
N ASP A 104 -10.74 -21.58 26.30
CA ASP A 104 -10.29 -22.03 27.62
C ASP A 104 -8.93 -22.76 27.53
N ILE A 105 -8.73 -23.61 26.52
CA ILE A 105 -7.47 -24.33 26.28
C ILE A 105 -6.36 -23.37 25.81
N LEU A 106 -6.71 -22.37 25.00
CA LEU A 106 -5.77 -21.33 24.56
C LEU A 106 -5.36 -20.41 25.74
N GLU A 107 -6.29 -20.08 26.63
CA GLU A 107 -6.04 -19.33 27.86
C GLU A 107 -5.14 -20.12 28.83
N ASP A 108 -5.47 -21.38 29.13
CA ASP A 108 -4.65 -22.28 29.95
C ASP A 108 -3.20 -22.36 29.42
N TRP A 109 -3.01 -22.47 28.11
CA TRP A 109 -1.66 -22.47 27.51
C TRP A 109 -0.96 -21.12 27.54
N VAL A 110 -1.67 -20.00 27.41
CA VAL A 110 -1.06 -18.67 27.58
C VAL A 110 -0.59 -18.50 29.03
N LEU A 111 -1.40 -18.91 29.99
CA LEU A 111 -1.07 -18.87 31.42
C LEU A 111 0.10 -19.82 31.75
N GLU A 112 0.08 -21.08 31.30
CA GLU A 112 1.18 -22.04 31.51
C GLU A 112 2.51 -21.52 30.92
N LEU A 113 2.47 -20.99 29.69
CA LEU A 113 3.69 -20.72 28.94
C LEU A 113 4.26 -19.32 29.17
N PHE A 114 3.44 -18.30 29.47
CA PHE A 114 3.87 -16.89 29.51
C PHE A 114 3.68 -16.19 30.86
N SER A 115 3.04 -16.79 31.87
CA SER A 115 2.92 -16.19 33.22
C SER A 115 4.25 -15.92 33.93
N HIS A 116 5.35 -16.49 33.43
CA HIS A 116 6.72 -16.25 33.92
C HIS A 116 7.46 -15.12 33.19
N VAL A 117 6.83 -14.44 32.23
CA VAL A 117 7.36 -13.19 31.66
C VAL A 117 7.31 -12.11 32.76
N LYS A 118 8.38 -11.32 32.88
CA LYS A 118 8.45 -10.23 33.87
C LYS A 118 7.33 -9.23 33.60
N GLU A 119 6.66 -8.70 34.62
CA GLU A 119 5.60 -7.69 34.43
C GLU A 119 6.18 -6.35 33.94
N GLY A 120 6.97 -5.68 34.78
CA GLY A 120 7.63 -4.41 34.47
C GLY A 120 6.68 -3.21 34.29
N PRO A 121 7.22 -1.98 34.11
CA PRO A 121 6.44 -0.76 34.11
C PRO A 121 5.61 -0.57 32.84
N GLN A 122 4.32 -0.27 32.97
CA GLN A 122 3.50 0.19 31.83
C GLN A 122 4.14 1.40 31.13
N LEU A 123 4.14 1.39 29.80
CA LEU A 123 4.89 2.34 28.97
C LEU A 123 4.37 3.78 29.14
N LYS A 124 5.03 4.58 29.99
CA LYS A 124 4.69 5.98 30.21
C LYS A 124 4.82 6.77 28.91
N VAL A 125 3.74 7.42 28.49
CA VAL A 125 3.73 8.33 27.34
C VAL A 125 4.49 9.60 27.70
N VAL A 126 5.80 9.57 27.53
CA VAL A 126 6.65 10.76 27.55
C VAL A 126 6.35 11.58 26.30
N ALA A 127 6.17 12.89 26.45
CA ALA A 127 6.10 13.81 25.32
C ALA A 127 7.48 13.89 24.65
N LEU A 128 7.66 13.09 23.59
CA LEU A 128 8.90 13.01 22.84
C LEU A 128 9.06 14.25 21.95
N TYR A 129 10.12 15.01 22.20
CA TYR A 129 10.71 16.08 21.37
C TYR A 129 9.77 16.83 20.42
N ASN A 130 9.37 18.04 20.81
CA ASN A 130 8.67 19.02 19.96
C ASN A 130 9.54 19.60 18.81
N ALA A 131 10.62 18.93 18.41
CA ALA A 131 11.50 19.34 17.32
C ALA A 131 11.00 18.77 15.99
N PRO A 132 11.04 19.53 14.87
CA PRO A 132 10.66 18.99 13.58
C PRO A 132 11.66 17.92 13.12
N ILE A 133 11.15 16.86 12.48
CA ILE A 133 11.97 15.74 11.99
C ILE A 133 12.95 16.22 10.90
N TRP A 134 12.49 17.07 9.98
CA TRP A 134 13.33 17.68 8.93
C TRP A 134 13.17 19.20 8.91
N GLN A 135 14.16 19.88 8.34
CA GLN A 135 13.99 21.25 7.86
C GLN A 135 13.20 21.22 6.54
N SER A 136 12.18 22.05 6.41
CA SER A 136 11.39 22.15 5.17
C SER A 136 12.17 22.85 4.05
N GLY A 137 11.76 22.63 2.80
CA GLY A 137 12.38 23.28 1.64
C GLY A 137 13.71 22.69 1.18
N LYS A 138 13.96 21.41 1.50
CA LYS A 138 15.08 20.61 0.97
C LYS A 138 14.61 19.74 -0.18
N LEU A 139 15.46 19.59 -1.20
CA LEU A 139 15.31 18.62 -2.29
C LEU A 139 16.53 17.69 -2.28
N TYR A 140 16.29 16.39 -2.32
CA TYR A 140 17.35 15.39 -2.37
C TYR A 140 17.29 14.64 -3.70
N LYS A 141 18.43 14.51 -4.37
CA LYS A 141 18.56 13.71 -5.60
C LYS A 141 19.35 12.46 -5.28
N LEU A 142 18.69 11.30 -5.34
CA LEU A 142 19.25 9.97 -5.10
C LEU A 142 19.51 9.29 -6.44
N GLU A 143 20.72 8.73 -6.61
CA GLU A 143 21.04 7.84 -7.73
C GLU A 143 20.32 6.49 -7.49
N ALA A 144 19.35 6.14 -8.33
CA ALA A 144 18.66 4.86 -8.28
C ALA A 144 19.56 3.72 -8.77
N VAL A 145 19.28 2.50 -8.31
CA VAL A 145 19.87 1.24 -8.80
C VAL A 145 19.00 0.65 -9.92
N GLU A 146 17.68 0.75 -9.79
CA GLU A 146 16.73 0.40 -10.85
C GLU A 146 16.62 1.52 -11.90
N GLU A 147 16.22 1.16 -13.13
CA GLU A 147 15.95 2.11 -14.21
C GLU A 147 14.59 2.80 -14.00
N VAL A 148 14.51 3.61 -12.94
CA VAL A 148 13.27 4.25 -12.46
C VAL A 148 13.47 5.74 -12.21
N HIS A 149 12.43 6.52 -12.51
CA HIS A 149 12.37 7.94 -12.14
C HIS A 149 11.21 8.12 -11.16
N SER A 150 11.51 8.55 -9.93
CA SER A 150 10.50 8.80 -8.90
C SER A 150 10.73 10.14 -8.20
N LEU A 151 9.63 10.80 -7.86
CA LEU A 151 9.58 11.98 -7.01
C LEU A 151 8.86 11.60 -5.73
N ASN A 152 9.55 11.71 -4.60
CA ASN A 152 8.98 11.48 -3.28
C ASN A 152 8.84 12.80 -2.54
N LEU A 153 7.60 13.16 -2.23
CA LEU A 153 7.25 14.32 -1.41
C LEU A 153 6.81 13.84 -0.02
N THR A 154 7.43 14.37 1.03
CA THR A 154 7.22 13.88 2.40
C THR A 154 6.94 15.03 3.36
N TRP A 155 5.93 14.84 4.22
CA TRP A 155 5.49 15.79 5.24
C TRP A 155 5.38 15.09 6.60
N ALA A 156 6.03 15.65 7.62
CA ALA A 156 5.86 15.21 9.01
C ALA A 156 4.58 15.85 9.60
N LEU A 157 3.59 15.02 9.93
CA LEU A 157 2.37 15.39 10.63
C LEU A 157 2.52 15.12 12.14
N SER A 158 1.83 15.88 12.99
CA SER A 158 1.73 15.55 14.41
C SER A 158 1.06 14.19 14.62
N CYS A 159 1.46 13.43 15.65
CA CYS A 159 0.88 12.13 16.00
C CYS A 159 -0.67 12.10 15.97
N LEU A 160 -1.25 11.22 15.14
CA LEU A 160 -2.70 11.13 14.89
C LEU A 160 -3.38 9.98 15.65
N ASN A 161 -2.69 9.31 16.58
CA ASN A 161 -3.21 8.13 17.32
C ASN A 161 -4.57 8.39 17.99
N ASN A 162 -4.77 9.58 18.57
CA ASN A 162 -6.02 9.94 19.24
C ASN A 162 -7.18 10.23 18.25
N GLU A 163 -6.86 10.37 16.96
CA GLU A 163 -7.78 10.74 15.88
C GLU A 163 -8.09 9.57 14.93
N TYR A 164 -7.78 8.33 15.35
CA TYR A 164 -7.95 7.11 14.56
C TYR A 164 -9.38 6.87 14.06
N LEU A 165 -10.40 7.38 14.75
CA LEU A 165 -11.81 7.32 14.34
C LEU A 165 -12.18 8.38 13.28
N LYS A 166 -11.43 9.49 13.18
CA LYS A 166 -11.62 10.53 12.16
C LYS A 166 -10.82 10.25 10.88
N LYS A 167 -9.77 9.41 10.96
CA LYS A 167 -8.89 9.01 9.85
C LYS A 167 -8.43 10.18 8.93
N PRO A 168 -7.99 11.34 9.47
CA PRO A 168 -7.74 12.52 8.64
C PRO A 168 -6.62 12.30 7.60
N GLN A 169 -5.62 11.48 7.91
CA GLN A 169 -4.57 11.10 6.95
C GLN A 169 -5.08 10.19 5.83
N ASP A 170 -6.02 9.29 6.11
CA ASP A 170 -6.59 8.40 5.08
C ASP A 170 -7.55 9.19 4.16
N TYR A 171 -8.24 10.21 4.71
CA TYR A 171 -9.05 11.16 3.93
C TYR A 171 -8.20 12.01 2.98
N LEU A 172 -7.06 12.53 3.45
CA LEU A 172 -6.12 13.28 2.60
C LEU A 172 -5.43 12.39 1.56
N SER A 173 -5.05 11.17 1.95
CA SER A 173 -4.54 10.12 1.07
C SER A 173 -5.47 9.90 -0.12
N HIS A 174 -6.74 9.56 0.14
CA HIS A 174 -7.75 9.32 -0.90
C HIS A 174 -7.88 10.48 -1.89
N LEU A 175 -7.84 11.73 -1.42
CA LEU A 175 -7.96 12.91 -2.29
C LEU A 175 -6.70 13.16 -3.12
N LEU A 176 -5.51 12.99 -2.54
CA LEU A 176 -4.22 13.23 -3.21
C LEU A 176 -3.87 12.13 -4.22
N GLN A 177 -4.28 10.88 -3.97
CA GLN A 177 -4.07 9.74 -4.87
C GLN A 177 -5.28 9.36 -5.74
N HIS A 178 -6.30 10.22 -5.83
CA HIS A 178 -7.46 9.95 -6.68
C HIS A 178 -7.04 9.91 -8.16
N GLU A 179 -7.49 8.93 -8.94
CA GLU A 179 -7.12 8.80 -10.37
C GLU A 179 -8.17 9.32 -11.36
N GLY A 180 -9.31 9.80 -10.86
CA GLY A 180 -10.38 10.35 -11.69
C GLY A 180 -10.15 11.78 -12.19
N LYS A 181 -11.03 12.26 -13.05
CA LYS A 181 -10.94 13.59 -13.67
C LYS A 181 -10.86 14.67 -12.59
N GLY A 182 -9.99 15.65 -12.87
CA GLY A 182 -9.70 16.78 -11.99
C GLY A 182 -8.76 16.49 -10.82
N SER A 183 -8.24 15.27 -10.69
CA SER A 183 -7.19 14.98 -9.72
C SER A 183 -5.79 15.42 -10.17
N VAL A 184 -4.85 15.38 -9.23
CA VAL A 184 -3.40 15.54 -9.50
C VAL A 184 -2.93 14.48 -10.51
N TYR A 185 -3.27 13.19 -10.28
CA TYR A 185 -2.92 12.11 -11.20
C TYR A 185 -3.42 12.40 -12.62
N PHE A 186 -4.71 12.72 -12.80
CA PHE A 186 -5.29 12.89 -14.13
C PHE A 186 -4.61 14.01 -14.93
N ILE A 187 -4.28 15.14 -14.29
CA ILE A 187 -3.61 16.27 -14.97
C ILE A 187 -2.16 15.94 -15.30
N LEU A 188 -1.42 15.29 -14.41
CA LEU A 188 -0.03 14.90 -14.66
C LEU A 188 0.06 13.78 -15.71
N LYS A 189 -0.84 12.80 -15.65
CA LYS A 189 -0.94 11.67 -16.58
C LYS A 189 -1.36 12.13 -17.98
N SER A 190 -2.30 13.07 -18.10
CA SER A 190 -2.69 13.65 -19.41
C SER A 190 -1.61 14.54 -20.05
N LYS A 191 -0.69 15.08 -19.25
CA LYS A 191 0.54 15.75 -19.73
C LYS A 191 1.65 14.79 -20.16
N GLY A 192 1.49 13.48 -19.93
CA GLY A 192 2.55 12.49 -20.17
C GLY A 192 3.72 12.60 -19.19
N TRP A 193 3.55 13.24 -18.03
CA TRP A 193 4.62 13.47 -17.04
C TRP A 193 4.77 12.34 -16.02
N ILE A 194 3.76 11.50 -15.83
CA ILE A 194 3.77 10.43 -14.83
C ILE A 194 3.25 9.10 -15.37
N THR A 195 3.72 8.00 -14.80
CA THR A 195 3.20 6.65 -15.05
C THR A 195 2.18 6.24 -13.99
N SER A 196 2.53 6.40 -12.70
CA SER A 196 1.69 6.11 -11.52
C SER A 196 1.94 7.11 -10.37
N LEU A 197 1.07 7.09 -9.36
CA LEU A 197 1.10 8.00 -8.21
C LEU A 197 0.44 7.32 -7.00
N SER A 198 1.05 7.42 -5.81
CA SER A 198 0.46 7.01 -4.54
C SER A 198 0.68 8.08 -3.47
N ALA A 199 -0.21 8.17 -2.47
CA ALA A 199 -0.11 9.16 -1.39
C ALA A 199 -0.74 8.65 -0.09
N GLY A 200 0.00 8.68 1.01
CA GLY A 200 -0.53 8.28 2.31
C GLY A 200 0.52 8.18 3.41
N VAL A 201 0.13 7.52 4.50
CA VAL A 201 1.01 7.15 5.62
C VAL A 201 1.11 5.62 5.59
N ALA A 202 2.32 5.07 5.40
CA ALA A 202 2.50 3.62 5.27
C ALA A 202 2.13 2.86 6.55
N GLY A 203 2.01 1.52 6.47
CA GLY A 203 1.60 0.67 7.59
C GLY A 203 2.68 0.51 8.67
N ASP A 204 3.95 0.65 8.27
CA ASP A 204 5.12 0.56 9.14
C ASP A 204 5.12 1.56 10.31
N GLY A 205 5.90 1.21 11.34
CA GLY A 205 6.14 2.12 12.46
C GLY A 205 6.97 3.34 12.09
N MET A 206 7.73 3.27 10.99
CA MET A 206 8.50 4.39 10.43
C MET A 206 7.58 5.57 10.10
N SER A 207 6.41 5.28 9.56
CA SER A 207 5.37 6.24 9.19
C SER A 207 4.31 6.45 10.25
N ARG A 208 4.09 5.50 11.18
CA ARG A 208 3.03 5.55 12.22
C ARG A 208 3.59 5.47 13.63
N SER A 209 4.31 6.51 14.05
CA SER A 209 4.93 6.59 15.38
C SER A 209 4.08 7.35 16.40
N ARG A 210 4.44 7.25 17.69
CA ARG A 210 3.89 8.10 18.76
C ARG A 210 4.40 9.55 18.72
N VAL A 211 5.43 9.86 17.92
CA VAL A 211 6.03 11.19 17.77
C VAL A 211 5.32 11.97 16.66
N ALA A 212 5.33 11.39 15.46
CA ALA A 212 4.83 11.96 14.23
C ALA A 212 4.24 10.88 13.32
N TYR A 213 3.37 11.30 12.41
CA TYR A 213 2.97 10.50 11.25
C TYR A 213 3.73 11.02 10.01
N ILE A 214 4.36 10.13 9.25
CA ILE A 214 5.06 10.51 8.01
C ILE A 214 4.09 10.31 6.85
N PHE A 215 3.57 11.40 6.30
CA PHE A 215 2.79 11.35 5.07
C PHE A 215 3.75 11.48 3.88
N SER A 216 3.73 10.53 2.97
CA SER A 216 4.56 10.51 1.76
C SER A 216 3.70 10.35 0.52
N MET A 217 4.15 10.95 -0.57
CA MET A 217 3.55 10.89 -1.89
C MET A 217 4.64 10.51 -2.90
N CYS A 218 4.56 9.30 -3.44
CA CYS A 218 5.47 8.79 -4.46
C CYS A 218 4.81 8.99 -5.84
N ILE A 219 5.54 9.61 -6.75
CA ILE A 219 5.10 9.89 -8.12
C ILE A 219 6.15 9.29 -9.06
N HIS A 220 5.77 8.26 -9.83
CA HIS A 220 6.65 7.71 -10.86
C HIS A 220 6.58 8.58 -12.11
N LEU A 221 7.72 9.11 -12.53
CA LEU A 221 7.86 10.08 -13.61
C LEU A 221 8.15 9.37 -14.94
N THR A 222 7.81 10.04 -16.04
CA THR A 222 8.44 9.81 -17.34
C THR A 222 9.69 10.68 -17.48
N ASP A 223 10.50 10.49 -18.52
CA ASP A 223 11.62 11.39 -18.87
C ASP A 223 11.16 12.86 -18.97
N SER A 224 9.99 13.09 -19.60
CA SER A 224 9.38 14.41 -19.70
C SER A 224 8.91 14.95 -18.35
N GLY A 225 8.47 14.07 -17.44
CA GLY A 225 8.18 14.43 -16.05
C GLY A 225 9.43 14.79 -15.24
N LEU A 226 10.56 14.13 -15.49
CA LEU A 226 11.84 14.42 -14.84
C LEU A 226 12.36 15.82 -15.19
N GLU A 227 12.22 16.23 -16.46
CA GLU A 227 12.47 17.62 -16.89
C GLU A 227 11.50 18.66 -16.30
N LYS A 228 10.42 18.22 -15.64
CA LYS A 228 9.29 19.05 -15.18
C LYS A 228 8.98 18.87 -13.70
N VAL A 229 9.91 18.30 -12.90
CA VAL A 229 9.73 18.06 -11.46
C VAL A 229 9.18 19.28 -10.70
N TYR A 230 9.68 20.49 -10.98
CA TYR A 230 9.19 21.70 -10.32
C TYR A 230 7.75 22.09 -10.70
N ASP A 231 7.32 21.79 -11.93
CA ASP A 231 5.93 21.98 -12.40
C ASP A 231 5.00 20.88 -11.84
N VAL A 232 5.50 19.63 -11.74
CA VAL A 232 4.81 18.51 -11.08
C VAL A 232 4.51 18.86 -9.62
N ILE A 233 5.51 19.34 -8.87
CA ILE A 233 5.35 19.81 -7.49
C ILE A 233 4.37 20.99 -7.44
N GLY A 234 4.46 21.94 -8.39
CA GLY A 234 3.52 23.05 -8.51
C GLY A 234 2.05 22.60 -8.59
N ILE A 235 1.75 21.57 -9.37
CA ILE A 235 0.39 21.01 -9.49
C ILE A 235 -0.06 20.32 -8.19
N VAL A 236 0.82 19.60 -7.49
CA VAL A 236 0.52 19.04 -6.17
C VAL A 236 0.15 20.14 -5.18
N TYR A 237 0.94 21.22 -5.10
CA TYR A 237 0.67 22.32 -4.18
C TYR A 237 -0.55 23.17 -4.57
N GLN A 238 -0.87 23.31 -5.87
CA GLN A 238 -2.15 23.90 -6.31
C GLN A 238 -3.35 23.09 -5.82
N TYR A 239 -3.27 21.75 -5.83
CA TYR A 239 -4.34 20.91 -5.28
C TYR A 239 -4.39 20.98 -3.75
N ILE A 240 -3.25 21.04 -3.05
CA ILE A 240 -3.23 21.30 -1.60
C ILE A 240 -3.90 22.65 -1.27
N LYS A 241 -3.65 23.72 -2.06
CA LYS A 241 -4.35 25.01 -1.90
C LYS A 241 -5.86 24.89 -2.16
N LEU A 242 -6.29 24.11 -3.16
CA LEU A 242 -7.71 23.81 -3.38
C LEU A 242 -8.35 23.11 -2.17
N LEU A 243 -7.66 22.13 -1.57
CA LEU A 243 -8.12 21.44 -0.37
C LEU A 243 -8.14 22.34 0.88
N GLN A 244 -7.22 23.31 0.98
CA GLN A 244 -7.24 24.31 2.06
C GLN A 244 -8.38 25.32 1.91
N GLN A 245 -8.75 25.69 0.68
CA GLN A 245 -9.87 26.59 0.39
C GLN A 245 -11.25 25.90 0.46
N THR A 246 -11.29 24.56 0.45
CA THR A 246 -12.53 23.79 0.41
C THR A 246 -12.75 23.05 1.74
N SER A 247 -13.81 23.43 2.48
CA SER A 247 -14.18 22.74 3.73
C SER A 247 -14.31 21.22 3.54
N PRO A 248 -13.83 20.38 4.49
CA PRO A 248 -13.90 18.93 4.40
C PRO A 248 -15.31 18.40 4.08
N GLN A 249 -15.39 17.58 3.04
CA GLN A 249 -16.65 17.09 2.49
C GLN A 249 -17.13 15.86 3.27
N ASN A 250 -18.14 16.04 4.11
CA ASN A 250 -18.80 14.98 4.88
C ASN A 250 -19.24 13.78 4.01
N TRP A 251 -19.59 13.99 2.74
CA TRP A 251 -19.97 12.90 1.85
C TRP A 251 -18.78 12.01 1.46
N ILE A 252 -17.57 12.56 1.29
CA ILE A 252 -16.34 11.79 1.01
C ILE A 252 -15.94 10.98 2.25
N PHE A 253 -16.06 11.56 3.45
CA PHE A 253 -15.83 10.83 4.69
C PHE A 253 -16.80 9.64 4.85
N LYS A 254 -18.07 9.82 4.49
CA LYS A 254 -19.07 8.74 4.49
C LYS A 254 -18.79 7.67 3.44
N GLU A 255 -18.41 8.06 2.23
CA GLU A 255 -18.01 7.14 1.16
C GLU A 255 -16.81 6.27 1.59
N LEU A 256 -15.80 6.86 2.22
CA LEU A 256 -14.67 6.13 2.81
C LEU A 256 -15.06 5.25 4.01
N GLN A 257 -16.00 5.69 4.84
CA GLN A 257 -16.55 4.88 5.94
C GLN A 257 -17.35 3.69 5.42
N GLU A 258 -18.15 3.87 4.36
CA GLU A 258 -18.90 2.80 3.70
C GLU A 258 -17.94 1.78 3.07
N ILE A 259 -16.93 2.22 2.31
CA ILE A 259 -15.88 1.35 1.76
C ILE A 259 -15.14 0.58 2.87
N GLY A 260 -14.68 1.26 3.92
CA GLY A 260 -13.97 0.61 5.04
C GLY A 260 -14.83 -0.41 5.79
N ASN A 261 -16.13 -0.12 5.97
CA ASN A 261 -17.08 -1.08 6.55
C ASN A 261 -17.32 -2.29 5.64
N LEU A 262 -17.27 -2.12 4.31
CA LEU A 262 -17.37 -3.23 3.36
C LEU A 262 -16.14 -4.12 3.38
N MET A 263 -14.93 -3.52 3.34
CA MET A 263 -13.67 -4.26 3.43
C MET A 263 -13.59 -5.06 4.75
N PHE A 264 -13.95 -4.45 5.88
CA PHE A 264 -13.98 -5.15 7.18
C PHE A 264 -15.03 -6.27 7.24
N LYS A 265 -16.25 -6.02 6.73
CA LYS A 265 -17.36 -7.01 6.77
C LYS A 265 -17.13 -8.22 5.87
N PHE A 266 -16.39 -8.03 4.77
CA PHE A 266 -16.16 -9.04 3.74
C PHE A 266 -14.68 -9.38 3.55
N ALA A 267 -13.87 -9.19 4.61
CA ALA A 267 -12.49 -9.64 4.65
C ALA A 267 -12.40 -11.16 4.43
N GLU A 268 -11.45 -11.59 3.61
CA GLU A 268 -11.18 -13.00 3.32
C GLU A 268 -10.15 -13.56 4.32
N GLU A 269 -10.10 -14.89 4.50
CA GLU A 269 -9.22 -15.52 5.50
C GLU A 269 -7.74 -15.39 5.10
N GLN A 270 -6.98 -14.63 5.88
CA GLN A 270 -5.53 -14.44 5.72
C GLN A 270 -4.72 -15.64 6.27
N PRO A 271 -3.46 -15.82 5.87
CA PRO A 271 -2.51 -16.70 6.55
C PRO A 271 -2.44 -16.38 8.05
N GLN A 272 -2.44 -17.42 8.90
CA GLN A 272 -2.58 -17.26 10.35
C GLN A 272 -1.31 -16.66 11.00
N ASP A 273 -0.16 -16.85 10.39
CA ASP A 273 1.11 -16.22 10.75
C ASP A 273 1.12 -14.73 10.40
N ASP A 274 0.73 -14.34 9.18
CA ASP A 274 0.60 -12.94 8.77
C ASP A 274 -0.42 -12.20 9.66
N TYR A 275 -1.60 -12.78 9.88
CA TYR A 275 -2.66 -12.17 10.70
C TYR A 275 -2.27 -12.07 12.18
N ALA A 276 -1.54 -13.06 12.74
CA ALA A 276 -1.01 -12.96 14.09
C ALA A 276 0.10 -11.89 14.22
N ALA A 277 0.86 -11.64 13.16
CA ALA A 277 1.86 -10.57 13.10
C ALA A 277 1.21 -9.18 12.97
N GLU A 278 0.24 -9.00 12.06
CA GLU A 278 -0.48 -7.73 11.86
C GLU A 278 -1.19 -7.27 13.14
N LEU A 279 -1.76 -8.19 13.92
CA LEU A 279 -2.36 -7.90 15.23
C LEU A 279 -1.33 -7.51 16.33
N ALA A 280 -0.03 -7.73 16.10
CA ALA A 280 1.03 -7.55 17.09
C ALA A 280 2.01 -6.38 16.81
N ASP A 281 2.23 -6.00 15.55
CA ASP A 281 3.39 -5.19 15.09
C ASP A 281 3.34 -3.66 15.33
N ILE A 282 4.53 -3.03 15.50
CA ILE A 282 4.97 -1.66 15.08
C ILE A 282 6.54 -1.55 15.15
N GLN A 283 7.22 -0.90 14.16
CA GLN A 283 8.60 -0.24 14.13
C GLN A 283 9.74 -1.03 13.40
N TYR A 284 10.82 -0.51 12.75
CA TYR A 284 11.37 0.80 12.23
C TYR A 284 12.75 0.47 11.54
N GLU A 285 13.15 0.80 10.27
CA GLU A 285 14.40 0.14 9.70
C GLU A 285 15.32 0.77 8.55
N PRO A 286 16.58 1.28 8.75
CA PRO A 286 17.35 2.08 7.76
C PRO A 286 18.92 1.88 7.68
N TRP A 287 19.44 1.01 6.79
CA TRP A 287 20.87 0.75 6.40
C TRP A 287 21.65 1.60 5.35
N PHE A 288 21.02 1.98 4.25
CA PHE A 288 21.45 1.51 2.92
C PHE A 288 22.61 2.21 2.18
N GLY A 289 23.38 3.09 2.83
CA GLY A 289 24.63 3.64 2.24
C GLY A 289 24.47 4.41 0.91
N SER A 290 23.29 4.96 0.66
CA SER A 290 22.84 5.56 -0.60
C SER A 290 23.64 6.81 -1.00
N ARG A 291 23.90 7.00 -2.30
CA ARG A 291 24.53 8.22 -2.84
C ARG A 291 23.47 9.26 -3.18
N PHE A 292 23.57 10.44 -2.57
CA PHE A 292 22.63 11.54 -2.81
C PHE A 292 23.35 12.89 -2.92
N ASN A 293 22.68 13.85 -3.56
CA ASN A 293 23.01 15.27 -3.48
C ASN A 293 21.88 16.02 -2.73
N GLU A 294 22.24 17.01 -1.91
CA GLU A 294 21.28 17.93 -1.27
C GLU A 294 21.24 19.25 -2.05
N GLU A 295 20.03 19.71 -2.38
CA GLU A 295 19.77 21.01 -2.96
C GLU A 295 18.78 21.80 -2.08
N ILE A 296 19.06 23.08 -1.89
CA ILE A 296 18.14 24.01 -1.23
C ILE A 296 17.14 24.49 -2.28
N ILE A 297 15.84 24.29 -2.05
CA ILE A 297 14.80 24.79 -2.94
C ILE A 297 14.81 26.33 -2.85
N PRO A 298 14.93 27.08 -3.97
CA PRO A 298 14.92 28.53 -3.95
C PRO A 298 13.69 29.14 -3.25
N ASP A 299 13.91 30.16 -2.42
CA ASP A 299 12.85 30.90 -1.71
C ASP A 299 11.70 31.38 -2.61
N SER A 300 11.98 31.66 -3.88
CA SER A 300 10.98 32.02 -4.89
C SER A 300 10.00 30.87 -5.18
N LEU A 301 10.50 29.64 -5.32
CA LEU A 301 9.66 28.45 -5.47
C LEU A 301 8.92 28.12 -4.17
N LEU A 302 9.59 28.22 -3.01
CA LEU A 302 8.93 27.99 -1.72
C LEU A 302 7.76 28.96 -1.46
N LYS A 303 7.87 30.22 -1.88
CA LYS A 303 6.78 31.20 -1.83
C LYS A 303 5.65 30.85 -2.80
N VAL A 304 5.98 30.47 -4.04
CA VAL A 304 5.00 30.07 -5.06
C VAL A 304 4.30 28.74 -4.72
N TRP A 305 4.93 27.82 -4.01
CA TRP A 305 4.29 26.59 -3.53
C TRP A 305 3.54 26.78 -2.20
N GLY A 306 4.00 27.70 -1.34
CA GLY A 306 3.30 28.07 -0.11
C GLY A 306 1.99 28.80 -0.36
N ASP A 307 1.92 29.64 -1.42
CA ASP A 307 0.68 30.27 -1.89
C ASP A 307 0.65 30.34 -3.43
N PRO A 308 0.25 29.26 -4.14
CA PRO A 308 0.16 29.25 -5.60
C PRO A 308 -0.76 30.35 -6.12
N PRO A 309 -0.32 31.24 -7.04
CA PRO A 309 -1.06 32.45 -7.40
C PRO A 309 -2.43 32.14 -8.00
N GLU A 310 -2.53 31.04 -8.76
CA GLU A 310 -3.75 30.50 -9.32
C GLU A 310 -3.82 28.99 -9.04
N ILE A 311 -5.03 28.46 -8.89
CA ILE A 311 -5.30 27.01 -8.93
C ILE A 311 -5.64 26.69 -10.39
N ASN A 312 -4.99 25.68 -10.97
CA ASN A 312 -5.33 25.20 -12.31
C ASN A 312 -6.83 24.83 -12.38
N LEU A 313 -7.58 25.48 -13.28
CA LEU A 313 -9.04 25.34 -13.41
C LEU A 313 -9.52 23.92 -13.75
N SER A 314 -8.64 23.02 -14.17
CA SER A 314 -8.95 21.61 -14.32
C SER A 314 -8.95 20.83 -13.00
N LEU A 315 -8.33 21.33 -11.91
CA LEU A 315 -8.33 20.68 -10.61
C LEU A 315 -9.70 20.82 -9.92
N HIS A 316 -10.28 19.71 -9.48
CA HIS A 316 -11.51 19.71 -8.69
C HIS A 316 -11.59 18.48 -7.77
N LEU A 317 -12.51 18.52 -6.79
CA LEU A 317 -12.81 17.35 -5.97
C LEU A 317 -13.42 16.20 -6.80
N PRO A 318 -13.27 14.94 -6.36
CA PRO A 318 -13.85 13.81 -7.06
C PRO A 318 -15.39 13.87 -7.12
N SER A 319 -15.96 13.16 -8.10
CA SER A 319 -17.39 12.84 -8.10
C SER A 319 -17.68 11.67 -7.16
N LYS A 320 -18.95 11.54 -6.73
CA LYS A 320 -19.41 10.39 -5.93
C LYS A 320 -19.20 9.06 -6.66
N ASN A 321 -18.77 8.05 -5.94
CA ASN A 321 -18.60 6.72 -6.50
C ASN A 321 -19.95 6.04 -6.75
N VAL A 322 -20.18 5.59 -7.99
CA VAL A 322 -21.41 4.89 -8.42
C VAL A 322 -21.33 3.36 -8.28
N PHE A 323 -20.17 2.84 -7.90
CA PHE A 323 -19.88 1.41 -7.78
C PHE A 323 -19.96 0.86 -6.36
N ILE A 324 -20.28 1.69 -5.37
CA ILE A 324 -20.54 1.24 -4.00
C ILE A 324 -21.73 0.24 -4.02
N PRO A 325 -21.54 -1.00 -3.55
CA PRO A 325 -22.61 -1.99 -3.50
C PRO A 325 -23.60 -1.67 -2.38
N ASN A 326 -24.88 -1.92 -2.66
CA ASN A 326 -26.02 -1.77 -1.76
C ASN A 326 -26.82 -3.07 -1.61
N ASP A 327 -26.81 -3.94 -2.63
CA ASP A 327 -27.34 -5.30 -2.56
C ASP A 327 -26.25 -6.32 -2.19
N PHE A 328 -26.51 -7.09 -1.14
CA PHE A 328 -25.64 -8.16 -0.64
C PHE A 328 -26.38 -9.50 -0.52
N PHE A 329 -27.51 -9.68 -1.22
CA PHE A 329 -28.32 -10.89 -1.12
C PHE A 329 -27.61 -12.11 -1.73
N ILE A 330 -27.36 -13.12 -0.89
CA ILE A 330 -26.69 -14.36 -1.28
C ILE A 330 -27.67 -15.24 -2.06
N ARG A 331 -27.49 -15.30 -3.38
CA ARG A 331 -28.40 -15.95 -4.35
C ARG A 331 -28.55 -17.48 -4.20
N ASN A 332 -27.87 -18.09 -3.23
CA ASN A 332 -27.97 -19.51 -2.89
C ASN A 332 -28.58 -19.79 -1.49
N ALA A 333 -29.00 -18.74 -0.75
CA ALA A 333 -29.55 -18.88 0.60
C ALA A 333 -30.90 -19.62 0.62
N ASP A 334 -31.88 -19.18 -0.18
CA ASP A 334 -33.23 -19.76 -0.24
C ASP A 334 -33.30 -20.93 -1.23
N SER A 335 -32.75 -22.09 -0.84
CA SER A 335 -32.49 -23.21 -1.76
C SER A 335 -33.24 -24.52 -1.46
N SER A 336 -34.40 -24.46 -0.79
CA SER A 336 -35.31 -25.62 -0.58
C SER A 336 -35.84 -26.27 -1.87
N GLN A 337 -35.62 -25.67 -3.04
CA GLN A 337 -35.99 -26.21 -4.35
C GLN A 337 -34.80 -26.70 -5.22
N ASN A 338 -33.54 -26.49 -4.82
CA ASN A 338 -32.38 -26.65 -5.72
C ASN A 338 -31.69 -28.04 -5.63
N GLN A 339 -32.47 -29.13 -5.59
CA GLN A 339 -31.95 -30.51 -5.46
C GLN A 339 -31.25 -31.08 -6.72
N ALA A 340 -30.94 -30.25 -7.71
CA ALA A 340 -30.37 -30.68 -9.01
C ALA A 340 -29.31 -29.71 -9.56
N ARG A 341 -28.38 -29.23 -8.70
CA ARG A 341 -27.24 -28.40 -9.13
C ARG A 341 -25.95 -29.23 -9.19
N SER A 342 -25.21 -29.07 -10.28
CA SER A 342 -23.86 -29.63 -10.46
C SER A 342 -22.84 -28.84 -9.66
N HIS A 343 -21.93 -29.53 -8.96
CA HIS A 343 -20.76 -28.92 -8.32
C HIS A 343 -19.72 -28.38 -9.32
N HIS A 344 -19.83 -28.76 -10.59
CA HIS A 344 -18.99 -28.31 -11.70
C HIS A 344 -19.77 -27.38 -12.65
N PRO A 345 -19.10 -26.44 -13.35
CA PRO A 345 -19.75 -25.59 -14.34
C PRO A 345 -20.44 -26.40 -15.45
N PHE A 346 -21.59 -25.91 -15.92
CA PHE A 346 -22.36 -26.51 -17.01
C PHE A 346 -22.71 -25.48 -18.08
N CYS A 347 -22.92 -25.95 -19.32
CA CYS A 347 -23.18 -25.09 -20.47
C CYS A 347 -24.69 -24.76 -20.54
N LEU A 348 -25.04 -23.48 -20.56
CA LEU A 348 -26.41 -22.96 -20.70
C LEU A 348 -26.77 -22.65 -22.16
N ILE A 349 -25.79 -22.18 -22.94
CA ILE A 349 -25.94 -21.79 -24.34
C ILE A 349 -24.73 -22.35 -25.09
N ASP A 350 -24.97 -23.05 -26.19
CA ASP A 350 -23.93 -23.60 -27.08
C ASP A 350 -24.31 -23.32 -28.53
N GLU A 351 -24.03 -22.09 -28.96
CA GLU A 351 -24.38 -21.54 -30.27
C GLU A 351 -23.10 -21.26 -31.10
N PRO A 352 -23.15 -21.24 -32.45
CA PRO A 352 -21.96 -21.15 -33.31
C PRO A 352 -21.01 -19.95 -33.09
N LEU A 353 -21.47 -18.91 -32.39
CA LEU A 353 -20.72 -17.71 -32.03
C LEU A 353 -20.68 -17.40 -30.52
N ILE A 354 -21.44 -18.11 -29.68
CA ILE A 354 -21.61 -17.81 -28.25
C ILE A 354 -21.69 -19.10 -27.45
N LYS A 355 -20.83 -19.25 -26.45
CA LYS A 355 -20.91 -20.34 -25.46
C LYS A 355 -20.98 -19.75 -24.05
N LEU A 356 -22.04 -20.07 -23.31
CA LEU A 356 -22.25 -19.60 -21.94
C LEU A 356 -22.12 -20.75 -20.96
N TRP A 357 -21.11 -20.70 -20.09
CA TRP A 357 -20.95 -21.61 -18.96
C TRP A 357 -21.42 -20.93 -17.67
N TYR A 358 -21.98 -21.72 -16.75
CA TYR A 358 -22.47 -21.24 -15.46
C TYR A 358 -22.18 -22.24 -14.35
N LYS A 359 -21.77 -21.72 -13.19
CA LYS A 359 -21.86 -22.35 -11.88
C LYS A 359 -22.39 -21.28 -10.91
N LEU A 360 -23.29 -21.65 -10.01
CA LEU A 360 -23.56 -20.84 -8.82
C LEU A 360 -22.64 -21.29 -7.68
N ASP A 361 -22.10 -20.34 -6.93
CA ASP A 361 -21.30 -20.66 -5.75
C ASP A 361 -22.10 -21.44 -4.69
N ASP A 362 -21.59 -22.60 -4.32
CA ASP A 362 -22.03 -23.51 -3.27
C ASP A 362 -21.05 -23.55 -2.08
N THR A 363 -19.89 -22.92 -2.22
CA THR A 363 -18.71 -23.08 -1.37
C THR A 363 -18.54 -21.89 -0.42
N PHE A 364 -18.39 -20.67 -0.96
CA PHE A 364 -18.02 -19.48 -0.18
C PHE A 364 -19.22 -18.74 0.43
N LYS A 365 -20.39 -18.83 -0.23
CA LYS A 365 -21.69 -18.27 0.20
C LYS A 365 -21.67 -16.75 0.41
N VAL A 366 -20.86 -16.04 -0.36
CA VAL A 366 -20.74 -14.59 -0.37
C VAL A 366 -21.57 -13.95 -1.51
N SER A 367 -21.88 -12.66 -1.40
CA SER A 367 -22.48 -11.85 -2.47
C SER A 367 -21.46 -11.35 -3.52
N ARG A 368 -20.48 -12.20 -3.82
CA ARG A 368 -19.47 -11.98 -4.87
C ARG A 368 -19.76 -12.89 -6.07
N ALA A 369 -19.33 -12.47 -7.25
CA ALA A 369 -19.34 -13.30 -8.46
C ALA A 369 -18.11 -13.00 -9.32
N SER A 370 -17.73 -13.96 -10.16
CA SER A 370 -16.66 -13.81 -11.17
C SER A 370 -17.22 -14.13 -12.54
N THR A 371 -17.05 -13.21 -13.49
CA THR A 371 -17.56 -13.31 -14.86
C THR A 371 -16.40 -13.19 -15.84
N TYR A 372 -16.42 -14.02 -16.88
CA TYR A 372 -15.34 -14.14 -17.86
C TYR A 372 -15.92 -14.04 -19.26
N PHE A 373 -15.50 -13.01 -20.00
CA PHE A 373 -15.88 -12.77 -21.39
C PHE A 373 -14.63 -12.99 -22.25
N LEU A 374 -14.61 -14.11 -22.98
CA LEU A 374 -13.47 -14.51 -23.81
C LEU A 374 -13.83 -14.35 -25.29
N VAL A 375 -13.26 -13.35 -25.96
CA VAL A 375 -13.58 -13.00 -27.35
C VAL A 375 -12.45 -13.47 -28.26
N THR A 376 -12.60 -14.66 -28.83
CA THR A 376 -11.60 -15.27 -29.73
C THR A 376 -11.61 -14.63 -31.12
N LEU A 377 -10.49 -14.03 -31.52
CA LEU A 377 -10.29 -13.34 -32.79
C LEU A 377 -9.83 -14.34 -33.87
N LYS A 378 -10.80 -14.92 -34.58
CA LYS A 378 -10.57 -15.75 -35.77
C LYS A 378 -9.86 -14.93 -36.86
N GLY A 379 -8.55 -15.16 -36.99
CA GLY A 379 -7.63 -14.33 -37.75
C GLY A 379 -6.20 -14.42 -37.20
N GLY A 380 -6.05 -14.82 -35.94
CA GLY A 380 -4.77 -15.17 -35.30
C GLY A 380 -3.99 -13.92 -34.89
N VAL A 381 -4.20 -13.48 -33.65
CA VAL A 381 -3.38 -12.45 -33.00
C VAL A 381 -1.93 -12.93 -32.90
N TYR A 382 -1.73 -14.23 -32.68
CA TYR A 382 -0.42 -14.87 -32.59
C TYR A 382 0.17 -15.32 -33.94
N ASN A 383 -0.47 -15.01 -35.08
CA ASN A 383 0.09 -15.38 -36.40
C ASN A 383 1.39 -14.63 -36.72
N ASP A 384 1.56 -13.41 -36.21
CA ASP A 384 2.79 -12.64 -36.33
C ASP A 384 2.97 -11.64 -35.18
N ILE A 385 4.22 -11.22 -34.93
CA ILE A 385 4.60 -10.35 -33.82
C ILE A 385 3.91 -8.97 -33.89
N ARG A 386 3.66 -8.43 -35.09
CA ARG A 386 3.02 -7.13 -35.26
C ARG A 386 1.53 -7.20 -34.94
N SER A 387 0.85 -8.27 -35.37
CA SER A 387 -0.55 -8.52 -34.99
C SER A 387 -0.71 -8.66 -33.48
N TYR A 388 0.21 -9.39 -32.82
CA TYR A 388 0.23 -9.51 -31.36
C TYR A 388 0.44 -8.15 -30.66
N LEU A 389 1.49 -7.41 -31.02
CA LEU A 389 1.81 -6.12 -30.40
C LEU A 389 0.73 -5.06 -30.62
N LEU A 390 0.06 -5.05 -31.78
CA LEU A 390 -1.07 -4.14 -32.04
C LEU A 390 -2.31 -4.49 -31.20
N ALA A 391 -2.55 -5.78 -30.94
CA ALA A 391 -3.66 -6.24 -30.11
C ALA A 391 -3.41 -5.93 -28.61
N ASP A 392 -2.21 -6.22 -28.11
CA ASP A 392 -1.83 -5.91 -26.72
C ASP A 392 -1.83 -4.39 -26.47
N LEU A 393 -1.24 -3.60 -27.39
CA LEU A 393 -1.27 -2.14 -27.31
C LEU A 393 -2.69 -1.57 -27.36
N PHE A 394 -3.61 -2.16 -28.14
CA PHE A 394 -5.03 -1.80 -28.09
C PHE A 394 -5.65 -2.09 -26.71
N ALA A 395 -5.34 -3.23 -26.08
CA ALA A 395 -5.84 -3.56 -24.75
C ALA A 395 -5.27 -2.63 -23.66
N VAL A 396 -3.98 -2.26 -23.74
CA VAL A 396 -3.33 -1.28 -22.87
C VAL A 396 -4.00 0.10 -23.00
N LEU A 397 -4.17 0.60 -24.23
CA LEU A 397 -4.75 1.91 -24.49
C LEU A 397 -6.25 1.98 -24.13
N LEU A 398 -7.00 0.89 -24.31
CA LEU A 398 -8.38 0.79 -23.86
C LEU A 398 -8.48 0.76 -22.32
N ARG A 399 -7.59 0.03 -21.64
CA ARG A 399 -7.51 0.02 -20.17
C ARG A 399 -7.18 1.41 -19.61
N ASP A 400 -6.30 2.16 -20.29
CA ASP A 400 -5.92 3.53 -19.95
C ASP A 400 -7.09 4.53 -20.07
N GLU A 401 -7.88 4.47 -21.16
CA GLU A 401 -9.13 5.27 -21.29
C GLU A 401 -10.17 4.90 -20.22
N LEU A 402 -10.23 3.62 -19.84
CA LEU A 402 -11.14 3.14 -18.78
C LEU A 402 -10.65 3.49 -17.36
N ASN A 403 -9.42 3.97 -17.17
CA ASN A 403 -8.72 3.97 -15.88
C ASN A 403 -9.49 4.67 -14.74
N GLU A 404 -10.02 5.87 -14.96
CA GLU A 404 -10.87 6.60 -13.99
C GLU A 404 -12.03 5.73 -13.46
N MET A 405 -12.67 4.98 -14.35
CA MET A 405 -13.81 4.13 -14.01
C MET A 405 -13.36 2.86 -13.28
N LEU A 406 -12.26 2.26 -13.72
CA LEU A 406 -11.71 1.04 -13.13
C LEU A 406 -11.12 1.30 -11.74
N TYR A 407 -10.49 2.46 -11.52
CA TYR A 407 -10.07 2.93 -10.20
C TYR A 407 -11.28 3.05 -9.24
N GLN A 408 -12.32 3.76 -9.67
CA GLN A 408 -13.55 3.92 -8.88
C GLN A 408 -14.25 2.58 -8.58
N ALA A 409 -14.23 1.63 -9.53
CA ALA A 409 -14.75 0.29 -9.31
C ALA A 409 -13.86 -0.52 -8.35
N GLY A 410 -12.53 -0.47 -8.51
CA GLY A 410 -11.54 -1.20 -7.74
C GLY A 410 -11.56 -0.86 -6.25
N ILE A 411 -11.66 0.44 -5.89
CA ILE A 411 -11.81 0.88 -4.48
C ILE A 411 -13.15 0.47 -3.84
N THR A 412 -14.03 -0.21 -4.58
CA THR A 412 -15.29 -0.81 -4.08
C THR A 412 -15.32 -2.33 -4.27
N GLU A 413 -14.15 -2.99 -4.28
CA GLU A 413 -13.99 -4.45 -4.45
C GLU A 413 -14.58 -4.98 -5.76
N LEU A 414 -14.52 -4.20 -6.86
CA LEU A 414 -14.84 -4.65 -8.22
C LEU A 414 -13.57 -4.73 -9.08
N GLY A 415 -12.94 -5.89 -9.09
CA GLY A 415 -11.76 -6.17 -9.89
C GLY A 415 -12.08 -6.34 -11.39
N THR A 416 -11.14 -5.92 -12.25
CA THR A 416 -11.24 -6.03 -13.70
C THR A 416 -9.91 -6.47 -14.30
N THR A 417 -9.94 -7.54 -15.10
CA THR A 417 -8.80 -7.95 -15.95
C THR A 417 -9.17 -7.66 -17.40
N LEU A 418 -8.32 -6.92 -18.12
CA LEU A 418 -8.42 -6.70 -19.57
C LEU A 418 -7.05 -6.93 -20.20
N ALA A 419 -6.92 -8.04 -20.94
CA ALA A 419 -5.66 -8.51 -21.55
C ALA A 419 -5.92 -9.53 -22.67
N PHE A 420 -4.93 -9.80 -23.52
CA PHE A 420 -4.96 -10.93 -24.45
C PHE A 420 -4.43 -12.22 -23.80
N THR A 421 -5.11 -13.34 -24.07
CA THR A 421 -4.73 -14.69 -23.60
C THR A 421 -4.82 -15.67 -24.76
N GLY A 422 -3.70 -15.86 -25.47
CA GLY A 422 -3.72 -16.46 -26.80
C GLY A 422 -4.53 -15.60 -27.78
N ASP A 423 -5.14 -16.20 -28.80
CA ASP A 423 -5.96 -15.49 -29.80
C ASP A 423 -7.30 -14.93 -29.26
N SER A 424 -7.42 -14.70 -27.95
CA SER A 424 -8.66 -14.20 -27.33
C SER A 424 -8.40 -12.98 -26.46
N LEU A 425 -9.24 -11.96 -26.62
CA LEU A 425 -9.35 -10.87 -25.65
C LEU A 425 -10.13 -11.38 -24.43
N LEU A 426 -9.52 -11.37 -23.26
CA LEU A 426 -10.16 -11.64 -21.98
C LEU A 426 -10.61 -10.32 -21.35
N LEU A 427 -11.91 -10.20 -21.10
CA LEU A 427 -12.46 -9.29 -20.10
C LEU A 427 -12.99 -10.12 -18.92
N GLN A 428 -12.36 -10.02 -17.77
CA GLN A 428 -12.84 -10.60 -16.51
C GLN A 428 -13.38 -9.47 -15.62
N LEU A 429 -14.55 -9.65 -15.03
CA LEU A 429 -15.10 -8.77 -14.01
C LEU A 429 -15.48 -9.61 -12.79
N TYR A 430 -14.97 -9.24 -11.61
CA TYR A 430 -15.20 -9.97 -10.37
C TYR A 430 -15.41 -9.02 -9.18
N GLY A 431 -16.11 -9.49 -8.14
CA GLY A 431 -16.45 -8.67 -6.98
C GLY A 431 -17.93 -8.73 -6.62
N PHE A 432 -18.44 -7.73 -5.89
CA PHE A 432 -19.83 -7.67 -5.42
C PHE A 432 -20.85 -7.69 -6.57
N ASN A 433 -21.79 -8.66 -6.51
CA ASN A 433 -22.66 -9.00 -7.64
C ASN A 433 -23.66 -7.91 -8.07
N ASP A 434 -23.92 -6.93 -7.23
CA ASP A 434 -24.80 -5.78 -7.49
C ASP A 434 -24.29 -4.95 -8.70
N LYS A 435 -23.01 -4.60 -8.67
CA LYS A 435 -22.45 -3.54 -9.53
C LYS A 435 -21.69 -4.04 -10.76
N LEU A 436 -21.42 -5.34 -10.87
CA LEU A 436 -20.78 -5.96 -12.04
C LEU A 436 -21.49 -5.63 -13.37
N ILE A 437 -22.83 -5.60 -13.39
CA ILE A 437 -23.60 -5.29 -14.61
C ILE A 437 -23.51 -3.80 -14.99
N VAL A 438 -23.39 -2.91 -14.00
CA VAL A 438 -23.19 -1.46 -14.20
C VAL A 438 -21.80 -1.20 -14.77
N LEU A 439 -20.79 -1.88 -14.23
CA LEU A 439 -19.40 -1.86 -14.69
C LEU A 439 -19.27 -2.38 -16.13
N LEU A 440 -19.80 -3.58 -16.42
CA LEU A 440 -19.82 -4.16 -17.77
C LEU A 440 -20.48 -3.22 -18.79
N SER A 441 -21.64 -2.66 -18.46
CA SER A 441 -22.38 -1.75 -19.35
C SER A 441 -21.58 -0.50 -19.70
N LYS A 442 -20.88 0.09 -18.72
CA LYS A 442 -19.99 1.25 -18.93
C LYS A 442 -18.77 0.89 -19.78
N ILE A 443 -18.11 -0.24 -19.49
CA ILE A 443 -16.94 -0.73 -20.25
C ILE A 443 -17.32 -0.96 -21.72
N LEU A 444 -18.40 -1.69 -21.99
CA LEU A 444 -18.87 -1.96 -23.36
C LEU A 444 -19.30 -0.68 -24.09
N THR A 445 -19.85 0.31 -23.38
CA THR A 445 -20.21 1.61 -23.97
C THR A 445 -18.97 2.36 -24.44
N ILE A 446 -17.93 2.48 -23.60
CA ILE A 446 -16.69 3.18 -23.96
C ILE A 446 -15.93 2.43 -25.05
N ALA A 447 -15.73 1.12 -24.89
CA ALA A 447 -15.01 0.28 -25.86
C ALA A 447 -15.62 0.32 -27.27
N LYS A 448 -16.95 0.47 -27.38
CA LYS A 448 -17.65 0.59 -28.67
C LYS A 448 -17.35 1.89 -29.42
N SER A 449 -16.96 2.95 -28.72
CA SER A 449 -16.60 4.27 -29.29
C SER A 449 -15.11 4.59 -29.19
N PHE A 450 -14.29 3.64 -28.72
CA PHE A 450 -12.88 3.90 -28.41
C PHE A 450 -12.04 4.10 -29.67
N ILE A 451 -11.28 5.20 -29.69
CA ILE A 451 -10.29 5.53 -30.72
C ILE A 451 -9.05 6.06 -29.98
N PRO A 452 -7.89 5.39 -30.06
CA PRO A 452 -6.66 5.89 -29.44
C PRO A 452 -6.27 7.28 -29.94
N SER A 453 -5.90 8.17 -29.03
CA SER A 453 -5.33 9.48 -29.38
C SER A 453 -3.82 9.38 -29.62
N ALA A 454 -3.32 10.20 -30.56
CA ALA A 454 -1.93 10.13 -31.04
C ALA A 454 -0.88 10.46 -29.96
N ASP A 455 -1.27 11.10 -28.86
CA ASP A 455 -0.37 11.44 -27.75
C ASP A 455 -0.36 10.36 -26.67
N ARG A 456 -1.49 9.65 -26.44
CA ARG A 456 -1.51 8.45 -25.58
C ARG A 456 -0.83 7.25 -26.23
N PHE A 457 -0.66 7.24 -27.55
CA PHE A 457 0.11 6.22 -28.27
C PHE A 457 1.65 6.35 -28.10
N LYS A 458 2.14 7.48 -27.56
CA LYS A 458 3.60 7.77 -27.42
C LYS A 458 4.15 7.56 -25.99
N VAL A 459 3.27 7.26 -25.03
CA VAL A 459 3.55 7.18 -23.58
C VAL A 459 3.17 5.81 -23.07
#